data_AF-A0A1Q6R376-F1
#
_entry.id   AF-A0A1Q6R376-F1
#
_cell.length_a   1.000
_cell.length_b   1.000
_cell.length_c   1.000
_cell.angle_alpha   90.00
_cell.angle_beta   90.00
_cell.angle_gamma   90.00
#
_symmetry.space_group_name_H-M   'P 1'
#
loop_
_entity.id
_entity.type
_entity.pdbx_description
1 polymer ?
#
loop_
_entity_poly.entity_id
_entity_poly.type
_entity_poly.pdbx_seq_one_letter_code
_entity_poly.pdbx_strand_id
1 'polypeptide(L)'
;MNSIDWNNVVIREDCPVKFEVLPREAGWADVNCCINAIEFTSYVATIWHTSIPTGLLETAYFFLDYDNRHEEFFVEIEEYEGVFVDNDGNEWADVPEKVRFVWDEEPSIYEWNISFDLQYFHKPDAMLNIIVKRSSDSENKTYKFNVWLSDFAYAVAKCFTECLKKYGINTYHFYTWTDDINIRQLLVVKAFAIGLLSKGDEVLNLNFEDELKLLQLDM
;
A
#
# COMPACT_ATOMS: atom_id res chain seq x y z
N MET A 1 -22.23 -10.58 -11.31
CA MET A 1 -21.31 -10.94 -10.23
C MET A 1 -20.51 -12.13 -10.70
N ASN A 2 -19.20 -11.95 -10.88
CA ASN A 2 -18.28 -13.05 -11.16
C ASN A 2 -17.89 -13.68 -9.82
N SER A 3 -17.69 -15.00 -9.79
CA SER A 3 -17.17 -15.69 -8.61
C SER A 3 -15.70 -16.01 -8.83
N ILE A 4 -14.88 -15.81 -7.79
CA ILE A 4 -13.45 -16.13 -7.82
C ILE A 4 -13.26 -17.64 -7.91
N ASP A 5 -12.39 -18.11 -8.81
CA ASP A 5 -11.90 -19.49 -8.78
C ASP A 5 -10.80 -19.64 -7.72
N TRP A 6 -11.23 -19.95 -6.51
CA TRP A 6 -10.36 -20.09 -5.34
C TRP A 6 -9.31 -21.21 -5.46
N ASN A 7 -9.45 -22.15 -6.40
CA ASN A 7 -8.48 -23.22 -6.58
C ASN A 7 -7.19 -22.74 -7.26
N ASN A 8 -7.22 -21.58 -7.93
CA ASN A 8 -6.08 -21.01 -8.64
C ASN A 8 -5.40 -19.87 -7.88
N VAL A 9 -5.86 -19.57 -6.66
CA VAL A 9 -5.25 -18.54 -5.80
C VAL A 9 -3.94 -19.07 -5.23
N VAL A 10 -2.85 -18.33 -5.44
CA VAL A 10 -1.51 -18.69 -4.94
C VAL A 10 -1.06 -17.64 -3.92
N ILE A 11 -0.77 -18.09 -2.70
CA ILE A 11 -0.15 -17.29 -1.64
C ILE A 11 1.37 -17.26 -1.85
N ARG A 12 1.98 -16.09 -1.78
CA ARG A 12 3.40 -15.88 -2.12
C ARG A 12 4.24 -15.97 -0.85
N GLU A 13 5.05 -17.03 -0.73
CA GLU A 13 5.96 -17.19 0.41
C GLU A 13 7.18 -16.25 0.32
N ASP A 14 7.68 -16.02 -0.90
CA ASP A 14 8.83 -15.16 -1.18
C ASP A 14 8.37 -13.81 -1.75
N CYS A 15 8.26 -12.81 -0.86
CA CYS A 15 8.08 -11.41 -1.23
C CYS A 15 9.33 -10.60 -0.86
N PRO A 16 9.92 -9.80 -1.78
CA PRO A 16 11.10 -8.98 -1.51
C PRO A 16 10.77 -7.74 -0.65
N VAL A 17 9.49 -7.49 -0.38
CA VAL A 17 8.99 -6.42 0.47
C VAL A 17 8.28 -7.03 1.67
N LYS A 18 8.61 -6.55 2.87
CA LYS A 18 7.98 -6.96 4.12
C LYS A 18 7.82 -5.76 5.04
N PHE A 19 6.63 -5.65 5.62
CA PHE A 19 6.33 -4.70 6.69
C PHE A 19 5.82 -5.48 7.89
N GLU A 20 6.41 -5.24 9.06
CA GLU A 20 6.03 -5.91 10.29
C GLU A 20 5.82 -4.88 11.40
N VAL A 21 4.66 -4.94 12.07
CA VAL A 21 4.30 -4.04 13.17
C VAL A 21 4.39 -4.77 14.50
N LEU A 22 5.42 -4.45 15.27
CA LEU A 22 5.70 -5.03 16.58
C LEU A 22 5.21 -4.08 17.69
N PRO A 23 4.51 -4.60 18.71
CA PRO A 23 3.96 -3.75 19.75
C PRO A 23 5.07 -3.29 20.71
N ARG A 24 4.98 -2.06 21.19
CA ARG A 24 5.88 -1.51 22.21
C ARG A 24 5.09 -0.95 23.39
N GLU A 25 5.81 -0.60 24.45
CA GLU A 25 5.21 0.03 25.63
C GLU A 25 4.57 1.39 25.31
N ALA A 26 3.63 1.81 26.16
CA ALA A 26 3.00 3.13 26.11
C ALA A 26 2.30 3.50 24.79
N GLY A 27 1.82 2.51 24.02
CA GLY A 27 1.05 2.73 22.79
C GLY A 27 1.89 2.87 21.52
N TRP A 28 3.22 2.81 21.63
CA TRP A 28 4.13 2.85 20.50
C TRP A 28 4.20 1.52 19.77
N ALA A 29 4.68 1.55 18.53
CA ALA A 29 5.02 0.36 17.76
C ALA A 29 6.33 0.54 17.00
N ASP A 30 7.08 -0.55 16.92
CA ASP A 30 8.22 -0.65 16.01
C ASP A 30 7.69 -1.17 14.67
N VAL A 31 8.06 -0.50 13.59
CA VAL A 31 7.72 -0.92 12.24
C VAL A 31 8.99 -1.30 11.52
N ASN A 32 9.17 -2.61 11.31
CA ASN A 32 10.28 -3.13 10.54
C ASN A 32 9.91 -3.16 9.06
N CYS A 33 10.69 -2.47 8.24
CA CYS A 33 10.58 -2.45 6.80
C CYS A 33 11.78 -3.21 6.21
N CYS A 34 11.52 -4.20 5.37
CA CYS A 34 12.53 -4.89 4.58
C CYS A 34 12.15 -4.76 3.09
N ILE A 35 13.01 -4.13 2.29
CA ILE A 35 12.80 -3.96 0.85
C ILE A 35 14.08 -4.36 0.13
N ASN A 36 14.02 -5.38 -0.73
CA ASN A 36 15.19 -5.89 -1.47
C ASN A 36 16.39 -6.21 -0.56
N ALA A 37 16.13 -6.86 0.58
CA ALA A 37 17.10 -7.20 1.64
C ALA A 37 17.73 -6.01 2.40
N ILE A 38 17.28 -4.78 2.15
CA ILE A 38 17.64 -3.61 2.96
C ILE A 38 16.60 -3.44 4.05
N GLU A 39 17.07 -3.39 5.29
CA GLU A 39 16.23 -3.27 6.48
C GLU A 39 16.35 -1.89 7.12
N PHE A 40 15.22 -1.35 7.56
CA PHE A 40 15.17 -0.18 8.41
C PHE A 40 13.92 -0.25 9.29
N THR A 41 14.02 0.33 10.49
CA THR A 41 12.93 0.36 11.46
C THR A 41 12.50 1.80 11.69
N SER A 42 11.18 2.02 11.75
CA SER A 42 10.57 3.28 12.18
C SER A 42 9.83 3.09 13.50
N TYR A 43 9.76 4.15 14.31
CA TYR A 43 9.09 4.14 15.61
C TYR A 43 7.85 5.03 15.59
N VAL A 44 6.66 4.45 15.56
CA VAL A 44 5.41 5.21 15.40
C VAL A 44 4.59 5.22 16.68
N ALA A 45 3.99 6.37 16.99
CA ALA A 45 3.15 6.56 18.17
C ALA A 45 1.74 5.95 18.01
N THR A 46 1.28 5.74 16.77
CA THR A 46 -0.02 5.13 16.48
C THR A 46 0.05 4.27 15.20
N ILE A 47 -0.69 3.16 15.17
CA ILE A 47 -0.64 2.15 14.09
C ILE A 47 -1.88 2.12 13.19
N TRP A 48 -2.76 3.11 13.28
CA TRP A 48 -4.01 3.10 12.51
C TRP A 48 -4.33 4.48 11.95
N HIS A 49 -4.17 5.51 12.77
CA HIS A 49 -4.37 6.91 12.38
C HIS A 49 -3.21 7.40 11.51
N THR A 50 -3.49 7.88 10.28
CA THR A 50 -2.57 8.51 9.28
C THR A 50 -1.19 7.86 9.09
N SER A 51 -1.01 6.65 9.62
CA SER A 51 0.28 5.98 9.82
C SER A 51 0.20 4.59 9.21
N ILE A 52 1.10 3.69 9.59
CA ILE A 52 1.10 2.30 9.11
C ILE A 52 0.09 1.48 9.90
N PRO A 53 -0.68 0.58 9.26
CA PRO A 53 -0.59 0.18 7.84
C PRO A 53 -1.49 0.99 6.90
N THR A 54 -2.31 1.88 7.44
CA THR A 54 -3.31 2.68 6.74
C THR A 54 -2.77 3.48 5.55
N GLY A 55 -1.75 4.33 5.74
CA GLY A 55 -1.19 5.14 4.64
C GLY A 55 -0.54 4.29 3.55
N LEU A 56 0.02 3.13 3.91
CA LEU A 56 0.53 2.15 2.94
C LEU A 56 -0.62 1.50 2.15
N LEU A 57 -1.72 1.17 2.81
CA LEU A 57 -2.90 0.60 2.17
C LEU A 57 -3.52 1.58 1.18
N GLU A 58 -3.71 2.83 1.58
CA GLU A 58 -4.21 3.89 0.70
C GLU A 58 -3.28 4.10 -0.49
N THR A 59 -1.97 4.11 -0.27
CA THR A 59 -0.98 4.22 -1.35
C THR A 59 -1.08 3.05 -2.33
N ALA A 60 -1.16 1.81 -1.82
CA ALA A 60 -1.28 0.64 -2.67
C ALA A 60 -2.59 0.68 -3.47
N TYR A 61 -3.70 1.07 -2.84
CA TYR A 61 -5.00 1.19 -3.47
C TYR A 61 -5.02 2.28 -4.55
N PHE A 62 -4.43 3.44 -4.28
CA PHE A 62 -4.30 4.55 -5.22
C PHE A 62 -3.64 4.12 -6.54
N PHE A 63 -2.57 3.33 -6.47
CA PHE A 63 -1.90 2.82 -7.67
C PHE A 63 -2.70 1.75 -8.43
N LEU A 64 -3.76 1.21 -7.86
CA LEU A 64 -4.64 0.24 -8.51
C LEU A 64 -5.86 0.88 -9.17
N ASP A 65 -6.41 1.91 -8.54
CA ASP A 65 -7.69 2.53 -8.85
C ASP A 65 -7.53 4.02 -9.17
N TYR A 66 -6.88 4.31 -10.29
CA TYR A 66 -6.45 5.66 -10.67
C TYR A 66 -7.54 6.56 -11.28
N ASP A 67 -8.64 5.98 -11.77
CA ASP A 67 -9.75 6.74 -12.37
C ASP A 67 -10.68 7.34 -11.32
N ASN A 68 -10.52 6.96 -10.05
CA ASN A 68 -11.42 7.42 -9.02
C ASN A 68 -11.01 8.77 -8.42
N ARG A 69 -11.95 9.72 -8.55
CA ARG A 69 -12.02 10.96 -7.79
C ARG A 69 -12.39 10.65 -6.34
N HIS A 70 -11.49 10.02 -5.59
CA HIS A 70 -11.72 9.78 -4.17
C HIS A 70 -11.45 11.07 -3.40
N GLU A 71 -12.45 11.53 -2.65
CA GLU A 71 -12.34 12.66 -1.73
C GLU A 71 -11.50 12.24 -0.52
N GLU A 72 -10.47 13.05 -0.19
CA GLU A 72 -9.73 13.04 1.08
C GLU A 72 -8.88 11.79 1.38
N PHE A 73 -7.78 11.60 0.64
CA PHE A 73 -6.68 10.73 1.09
C PHE A 73 -5.83 11.42 2.17
N PHE A 74 -5.27 10.64 3.12
CA PHE A 74 -4.27 11.16 4.07
C PHE A 74 -2.89 11.34 3.44
N VAL A 75 -2.74 10.85 2.22
CA VAL A 75 -1.52 10.96 1.43
C VAL A 75 -1.65 12.13 0.46
N GLU A 76 -0.56 12.89 0.32
CA GLU A 76 -0.45 13.91 -0.72
C GLU A 76 -0.27 13.19 -2.06
N ILE A 77 -1.14 13.51 -3.01
CA ILE A 77 -1.10 12.95 -4.36
C ILE A 77 -0.69 14.06 -5.33
N GLU A 78 0.24 13.74 -6.21
CA GLU A 78 0.56 14.54 -7.39
C GLU A 78 0.11 13.78 -8.64
N GLU A 79 -0.75 14.40 -9.45
CA GLU A 79 -1.15 13.93 -10.77
C GLU A 79 -0.25 14.58 -11.84
N TYR A 80 0.08 13.84 -12.89
CA TYR A 80 0.88 14.38 -13.98
C TYR A 80 0.05 15.36 -14.83
N GLU A 81 0.49 16.61 -14.93
CA GLU A 81 -0.15 17.60 -15.82
C GLU A 81 0.26 17.36 -17.29
N GLY A 82 -0.62 16.73 -18.08
CA GLY A 82 -0.50 16.62 -19.53
C GLY A 82 -0.48 15.19 -20.06
N VAL A 83 -0.08 15.04 -21.33
CA VAL A 83 -0.01 13.73 -21.99
C VAL A 83 1.37 13.12 -21.76
N PHE A 84 1.41 11.98 -21.09
CA PHE A 84 2.59 11.14 -20.98
C PHE A 84 2.65 10.17 -22.18
N VAL A 85 3.82 10.03 -22.80
CA VAL A 85 4.04 9.05 -23.88
C VAL A 85 4.98 7.97 -23.36
N ASP A 86 4.50 6.72 -23.32
CA ASP A 86 5.33 5.60 -22.89
C ASP A 86 6.37 5.19 -23.94
N ASN A 87 7.24 4.24 -23.58
CA ASN A 87 8.30 3.75 -24.47
C ASN A 87 7.76 3.06 -25.74
N ASP A 88 6.49 2.66 -25.75
CA ASP A 88 5.81 2.02 -26.87
C ASP A 88 5.03 3.04 -27.73
N GLY A 89 5.05 4.31 -27.35
CA GLY A 89 4.38 5.40 -28.06
C GLY A 89 2.91 5.57 -27.69
N ASN A 90 2.41 4.93 -26.62
CA ASN A 90 1.04 5.12 -26.16
C ASN A 90 0.95 6.43 -25.37
N GLU A 91 -0.10 7.20 -25.66
CA GLU A 91 -0.43 8.44 -24.97
C GLU A 91 -1.36 8.13 -23.79
N TRP A 92 -0.99 8.62 -22.62
CA TRP A 92 -1.73 8.48 -21.36
C TRP A 92 -2.04 9.88 -20.84
N ALA A 93 -3.33 10.15 -20.60
CA ALA A 93 -3.79 11.38 -19.94
C ALA A 93 -4.06 11.09 -18.46
N ASP A 94 -3.89 12.09 -17.59
CA ASP A 94 -4.28 12.07 -16.18
C ASP A 94 -3.68 10.88 -15.38
N VAL A 95 -2.35 10.66 -15.52
CA VAL A 95 -1.65 9.58 -14.81
C VAL A 95 -1.42 9.97 -13.35
N PRO A 96 -1.81 9.14 -12.36
CA PRO A 96 -1.40 9.38 -10.97
C PRO A 96 0.10 9.17 -10.85
N GLU A 97 0.83 10.26 -10.62
CA GLU A 97 2.27 10.24 -10.75
C GLU A 97 2.90 9.72 -9.47
N LYS A 98 2.44 10.25 -8.34
CA LYS A 98 3.17 10.11 -7.09
C LYS A 98 2.28 10.23 -5.87
N VAL A 99 2.56 9.39 -4.90
CA VAL A 99 2.03 9.44 -3.54
C VAL A 99 3.14 9.85 -2.59
N ARG A 100 2.83 10.78 -1.69
CA ARG A 100 3.72 11.23 -0.63
C ARG A 100 3.00 11.16 0.71
N PHE A 101 3.68 10.60 1.71
CA PHE A 101 3.22 10.62 3.09
C PHE A 101 4.40 10.64 4.06
N VAL A 102 4.11 11.03 5.30
CA VAL A 102 5.12 11.20 6.33
C VAL A 102 4.76 10.35 7.54
N TRP A 103 5.75 9.64 8.08
CA TRP A 103 5.67 9.05 9.40
C TRP A 103 6.47 9.89 10.38
N ASP A 104 5.76 10.35 11.40
CA ASP A 104 6.37 11.04 12.52
C ASP A 104 6.93 10.00 13.50
N GLU A 105 8.25 9.88 13.53
CA GLU A 105 9.00 9.20 14.60
C GLU A 105 9.62 10.28 15.47
N GLU A 106 9.54 10.19 16.79
CA GLU A 106 10.26 11.14 17.65
C GLU A 106 11.68 10.60 17.91
N PRO A 107 12.79 11.28 17.54
CA PRO A 107 12.93 12.64 16.97
C PRO A 107 13.28 12.65 15.45
N SER A 108 12.85 11.66 14.68
CA SER A 108 13.19 11.50 13.25
C SER A 108 11.95 11.35 12.37
N ILE A 109 11.90 12.01 11.23
CA ILE A 109 10.79 11.89 10.30
C ILE A 109 11.15 10.92 9.16
N TYR A 110 10.23 10.03 8.79
CA TYR A 110 10.32 9.23 7.57
C TYR A 110 9.36 9.78 6.52
N GLU A 111 9.91 10.40 5.47
CA GLU A 111 9.16 10.87 4.32
C GLU A 111 9.21 9.81 3.21
N TRP A 112 8.04 9.31 2.83
CA TRP A 112 7.85 8.37 1.74
C TRP A 112 7.39 9.09 0.50
N ASN A 113 8.07 8.83 -0.61
CA ASN A 113 7.68 9.30 -1.94
C ASN A 113 7.66 8.06 -2.83
N ILE A 114 6.48 7.66 -3.28
CA ILE A 114 6.28 6.49 -4.14
C ILE A 114 5.70 7.00 -5.44
N SER A 115 6.25 6.58 -6.56
CA SER A 115 5.73 6.94 -7.89
C SER A 115 5.79 5.75 -8.82
N PHE A 116 5.04 5.79 -9.92
CA PHE A 116 5.25 4.81 -10.98
C PHE A 116 6.63 4.98 -11.62
N ASP A 117 7.24 3.87 -12.02
CA ASP A 117 8.21 3.89 -13.11
C ASP A 117 7.43 3.88 -14.42
N LEU A 118 7.37 5.07 -15.03
CA LEU A 118 6.67 5.34 -16.26
C LEU A 118 7.11 4.42 -17.42
N GLN A 119 8.31 3.84 -17.39
CA GLN A 119 8.76 2.85 -18.38
C GLN A 119 7.95 1.55 -18.35
N TYR A 120 7.38 1.21 -17.19
CA TYR A 120 6.64 -0.02 -16.95
C TYR A 120 5.15 0.23 -16.70
N PHE A 121 4.67 1.46 -16.86
CA PHE A 121 3.30 1.84 -16.51
C PHE A 121 2.23 1.09 -17.31
N HIS A 122 2.48 0.75 -18.58
CA HIS A 122 1.52 0.01 -19.42
C HIS A 122 1.36 -1.47 -19.03
N LYS A 123 2.20 -1.99 -18.11
CA LYS A 123 2.17 -3.40 -17.74
C LYS A 123 1.02 -3.69 -16.76
N PRO A 124 0.45 -4.92 -16.79
CA PRO A 124 -0.56 -5.34 -15.82
C PRO A 124 -0.08 -5.24 -14.36
N ASP A 125 1.22 -5.47 -14.16
CA ASP A 125 1.95 -5.20 -12.92
C ASP A 125 3.04 -4.15 -13.20
N ALA A 126 2.78 -2.92 -12.78
CA ALA A 126 3.69 -1.80 -12.98
C ALA A 126 4.83 -1.82 -11.95
N MET A 127 5.94 -1.18 -12.29
CA MET A 127 7.04 -0.97 -11.35
C MET A 127 6.81 0.34 -10.58
N LEU A 128 7.10 0.33 -9.28
CA LEU A 128 7.11 1.50 -8.40
C LEU A 128 8.54 1.92 -8.10
N ASN A 129 8.78 3.23 -8.13
CA ASN A 129 9.95 3.89 -7.60
C ASN A 129 9.64 4.37 -6.17
N ILE A 130 10.27 3.77 -5.16
CA ILE A 130 10.08 4.12 -3.75
C ILE A 130 11.31 4.86 -3.25
N ILE A 131 11.13 6.09 -2.78
CA ILE A 131 12.15 6.89 -2.11
C ILE A 131 11.71 7.11 -0.67
N VAL A 132 12.53 6.66 0.27
CA VAL A 132 12.31 6.85 1.70
C VAL A 132 13.41 7.74 2.26
N LYS A 133 13.06 8.92 2.75
CA LYS A 133 14.01 9.84 3.40
C LYS A 133 13.79 9.80 4.90
N ARG A 134 14.81 9.42 5.65
CA ARG A 134 14.84 9.56 7.10
C ARG A 134 15.60 10.83 7.45
N SER A 135 14.97 11.74 8.15
CA SER A 135 15.57 13.01 8.59
C SER A 135 15.52 13.13 10.10
N SER A 136 16.64 13.43 10.73
CA SER A 136 16.75 13.66 12.18
C SER A 136 17.82 14.71 12.46
N ASP A 137 17.88 15.21 13.69
CA ASP A 137 18.91 16.17 14.12
C ASP A 137 20.35 15.65 13.96
N SER A 138 20.53 14.32 13.93
CA SER A 138 21.85 13.67 13.92
C SER A 138 22.20 12.96 12.62
N GLU A 139 21.20 12.65 11.79
CA GLU A 139 21.38 11.79 10.62
C GLU A 139 20.29 12.03 9.58
N ASN A 140 20.71 12.16 8.32
CA ASN A 140 19.84 12.14 7.14
C ASN A 140 20.22 10.94 6.27
N LYS A 141 19.27 10.06 5.98
CA LYS A 141 19.44 8.91 5.09
C LYS A 141 18.39 8.94 3.99
N THR A 142 18.76 8.47 2.81
CA THR A 142 17.83 8.30 1.69
C THR A 142 17.98 6.90 1.13
N TYR A 143 16.88 6.17 1.11
CA TYR A 143 16.76 4.86 0.51
C TYR A 143 15.99 4.99 -0.81
N LYS A 144 16.39 4.21 -1.81
CA LYS A 144 15.76 4.18 -3.13
C LYS A 144 15.57 2.73 -3.55
N PHE A 145 14.36 2.38 -3.96
CA PHE A 145 14.00 1.02 -4.34
C PHE A 145 13.15 1.03 -5.60
N ASN A 146 13.30 -0.03 -6.38
CA ASN A 146 12.38 -0.38 -7.45
C ASN A 146 11.68 -1.67 -7.04
N VAL A 147 10.35 -1.65 -7.03
CA VAL A 147 9.51 -2.73 -6.51
C VAL A 147 8.31 -2.92 -7.44
N TRP A 148 7.97 -4.17 -7.76
CA TRP A 148 6.73 -4.44 -8.51
C TRP A 148 5.51 -4.08 -7.66
N LEU A 149 4.49 -3.48 -8.27
CA LEU A 149 3.26 -3.10 -7.57
C LEU A 149 2.62 -4.30 -6.88
N SER A 150 2.69 -5.50 -7.48
CA SER A 150 2.20 -6.74 -6.87
C SER A 150 2.96 -7.12 -5.59
N ASP A 151 4.28 -6.95 -5.55
CA ASP A 151 5.10 -7.21 -4.35
C ASP A 151 4.77 -6.21 -3.25
N PHE A 152 4.63 -4.93 -3.60
CA PHE A 152 4.24 -3.88 -2.68
C PHE A 152 2.84 -4.13 -2.11
N ALA A 153 1.84 -4.35 -2.98
CA ALA A 153 0.46 -4.66 -2.60
C ALA A 153 0.37 -5.89 -1.69
N TYR A 154 1.13 -6.95 -2.02
CA TYR A 154 1.19 -8.16 -1.20
C TYR A 154 1.71 -7.86 0.21
N ALA A 155 2.84 -7.16 0.32
CA ALA A 155 3.45 -6.82 1.60
C ALA A 155 2.56 -5.93 2.46
N VAL A 156 1.88 -4.96 1.84
CA VAL A 156 0.94 -4.06 2.51
C VAL A 156 -0.29 -4.83 2.99
N ALA A 157 -0.91 -5.65 2.13
CA ALA A 157 -2.09 -6.44 2.48
C ALA A 157 -1.79 -7.45 3.59
N LYS A 158 -0.61 -8.08 3.56
CA LYS A 158 -0.12 -8.95 4.63
C LYS A 158 0.02 -8.19 5.95
N CYS A 159 0.74 -7.07 5.95
CA CYS A 159 0.94 -6.25 7.14
C CYS A 159 -0.40 -5.80 7.76
N PHE A 160 -1.33 -5.31 6.93
CA PHE A 160 -2.65 -4.89 7.37
C PHE A 160 -3.46 -6.06 7.94
N THR A 161 -3.42 -7.23 7.29
CA THR A 161 -4.10 -8.45 7.76
C THR A 161 -3.58 -8.90 9.13
N GLU A 162 -2.27 -8.90 9.33
CA GLU A 162 -1.66 -9.25 10.62
C GLU A 162 -2.02 -8.24 11.72
N CYS A 163 -2.02 -6.94 11.40
CA CYS A 163 -2.51 -5.91 12.33
C CYS A 163 -3.98 -6.13 12.70
N LEU A 164 -4.86 -6.43 11.73
CA LEU A 164 -6.27 -6.72 11.99
C LEU A 164 -6.44 -7.95 12.88
N LYS A 165 -5.70 -9.03 12.65
CA LYS A 165 -5.74 -10.24 13.50
C LYS A 165 -5.30 -9.95 14.93
N LYS A 166 -4.24 -9.16 15.07
CA LYS A 166 -3.61 -8.87 16.37
C LYS A 166 -4.40 -7.89 17.21
N TYR A 167 -4.90 -6.82 16.61
CA TYR A 167 -5.56 -5.73 17.34
C TYR A 167 -7.09 -5.77 17.23
N GLY A 168 -7.63 -6.45 16.22
CA GLY A 168 -9.07 -6.62 16.01
C GLY A 168 -9.74 -5.45 15.27
N ILE A 169 -10.84 -5.77 14.57
CA ILE A 169 -11.62 -4.81 13.76
C ILE A 169 -12.20 -3.67 14.61
N ASN A 170 -12.62 -3.96 15.85
CA ASN A 170 -13.16 -2.92 16.74
C ASN A 170 -12.10 -1.88 17.13
N THR A 171 -10.87 -2.33 17.38
CA THR A 171 -9.75 -1.44 17.70
C THR A 171 -9.41 -0.61 16.47
N TYR A 172 -9.32 -1.23 15.30
CA TYR A 172 -9.14 -0.53 14.04
C TYR A 172 -10.18 0.59 13.86
N HIS A 173 -11.48 0.25 13.93
CA HIS A 173 -12.58 1.22 13.77
C HIS A 173 -12.53 2.36 14.79
N PHE A 174 -12.11 2.09 16.04
CA PHE A 174 -11.97 3.12 17.05
C PHE A 174 -10.88 4.15 16.71
N TYR A 175 -9.76 3.71 16.12
CA TYR A 175 -8.63 4.58 15.79
C TYR A 175 -8.74 5.25 14.41
N THR A 176 -9.62 4.77 13.54
CA THR A 176 -9.91 5.36 12.22
C THR A 176 -11.32 5.96 12.17
N TRP A 177 -11.92 6.32 13.31
CA TRP A 177 -13.35 6.65 13.41
C TRP A 177 -13.82 7.82 12.52
N THR A 178 -12.91 8.69 12.08
CA THR A 178 -13.16 9.82 11.17
C THR A 178 -12.93 9.46 9.70
N ASP A 179 -12.26 8.34 9.47
CA ASP A 179 -11.64 8.01 8.21
C ASP A 179 -12.25 6.68 7.78
N ASP A 180 -13.15 6.71 6.81
CA ASP A 180 -13.84 5.53 6.25
C ASP A 180 -12.87 4.63 5.45
N ILE A 181 -11.65 4.48 5.95
CA ILE A 181 -10.57 3.65 5.44
C ILE A 181 -11.12 2.24 5.51
N ASN A 182 -11.33 1.72 4.31
CA ASN A 182 -12.41 0.78 4.10
C ASN A 182 -11.77 -0.58 3.95
N ILE A 183 -12.22 -1.56 4.74
CA ILE A 183 -11.88 -2.97 4.54
C ILE A 183 -11.98 -3.36 3.06
N ARG A 184 -12.85 -2.71 2.27
CA ARG A 184 -12.92 -2.82 0.81
C ARG A 184 -11.62 -2.51 0.06
N GLN A 185 -10.88 -1.46 0.43
CA GLN A 185 -9.56 -1.16 -0.16
C GLN A 185 -8.60 -2.31 0.10
N LEU A 186 -8.60 -2.86 1.33
CA LEU A 186 -7.85 -4.07 1.64
C LEU A 186 -8.26 -5.24 0.73
N LEU A 187 -9.56 -5.48 0.51
CA LEU A 187 -10.02 -6.55 -0.37
C LEU A 187 -9.53 -6.38 -1.81
N VAL A 188 -9.54 -5.15 -2.34
CA VAL A 188 -9.04 -4.84 -3.69
C VAL A 188 -7.53 -5.06 -3.79
N VAL A 189 -6.76 -4.54 -2.83
CA VAL A 189 -5.30 -4.73 -2.77
C VAL A 189 -4.96 -6.20 -2.62
N LYS A 190 -5.70 -6.96 -1.80
CA LYS A 190 -5.57 -8.42 -1.68
C LYS A 190 -5.82 -9.13 -3.01
N ALA A 191 -6.93 -8.81 -3.68
CA ALA A 191 -7.30 -9.43 -4.94
C ALA A 191 -6.25 -9.18 -6.03
N PHE A 192 -5.71 -7.96 -6.12
CA PHE A 192 -4.60 -7.65 -7.01
C PHE A 192 -3.33 -8.43 -6.65
N ALA A 193 -2.94 -8.42 -5.37
CA ALA A 193 -1.72 -9.08 -4.90
C ALA A 193 -1.67 -10.59 -5.17
N ILE A 194 -2.83 -11.23 -5.28
CA ILE A 194 -2.95 -12.67 -5.58
C ILE A 194 -3.36 -12.95 -7.04
N GLY A 195 -3.33 -11.93 -7.92
CA GLY A 195 -3.51 -12.07 -9.37
C GLY A 195 -4.96 -12.21 -9.85
N LEU A 196 -5.94 -11.81 -9.03
CA LEU A 196 -7.37 -11.80 -9.41
C LEU A 196 -7.80 -10.48 -10.08
N LEU A 197 -6.95 -9.46 -10.01
CA LEU A 197 -7.11 -8.17 -10.66
C LEU A 197 -5.83 -7.76 -11.37
N SER A 198 -5.99 -6.98 -12.43
CA SER A 198 -4.91 -6.19 -13.05
C SER A 198 -5.06 -4.71 -12.72
N LYS A 199 -3.98 -3.95 -12.87
CA LYS A 199 -4.01 -2.48 -12.72
C LYS A 199 -4.98 -1.86 -13.73
N GLY A 200 -5.88 -0.99 -13.25
CA GLY A 200 -6.87 -0.30 -14.10
C GLY A 200 -8.12 -1.12 -14.46
N ASP A 201 -8.25 -2.35 -13.94
CA ASP A 201 -9.53 -3.07 -14.00
C ASP A 201 -10.57 -2.34 -13.14
N GLU A 202 -11.85 -2.30 -13.59
CA GLU A 202 -12.95 -1.79 -12.76
C GLU A 202 -12.93 -2.48 -11.39
N VAL A 203 -13.02 -1.68 -10.31
CA VAL A 203 -13.03 -2.17 -8.93
C VAL A 203 -13.97 -3.36 -8.79
N LEU A 204 -13.41 -4.46 -8.30
CA LEU A 204 -14.03 -5.78 -8.23
C LEU A 204 -15.43 -5.73 -7.61
N ASN A 205 -16.47 -5.96 -8.43
CA ASN A 205 -17.83 -6.21 -7.96
C ASN A 205 -17.94 -7.65 -7.42
N LEU A 206 -17.35 -7.86 -6.24
CA LEU A 206 -17.37 -9.14 -5.52
C LEU A 206 -18.77 -9.44 -4.98
N ASN A 207 -19.10 -10.73 -4.95
CA ASN A 207 -20.21 -11.18 -4.12
C ASN A 207 -19.74 -11.29 -2.66
N PHE A 208 -20.69 -11.29 -1.72
CA PHE A 208 -20.41 -11.32 -0.29
C PHE A 208 -19.58 -12.54 0.17
N GLU A 209 -19.76 -13.71 -0.45
CA GLU A 209 -18.99 -14.91 -0.10
C GLU A 209 -17.51 -14.76 -0.45
N ASP A 210 -17.24 -14.14 -1.60
CA ASP A 210 -15.89 -13.88 -2.07
C ASP A 210 -15.22 -12.75 -1.26
N GLU A 211 -15.96 -11.71 -0.86
CA GLU A 211 -15.48 -10.69 0.08
C GLU A 211 -15.06 -11.31 1.42
N LEU A 212 -15.88 -12.19 1.99
CA LEU A 212 -15.59 -12.87 3.25
C LEU A 212 -14.37 -13.77 3.14
N LYS A 213 -14.24 -14.54 2.05
CA LYS A 213 -13.08 -15.39 1.82
C LYS A 213 -11.79 -14.58 1.65
N LEU A 214 -11.83 -13.46 0.91
CA LEU A 214 -10.69 -12.55 0.78
C LEU A 214 -10.30 -11.93 2.13
N LEU A 215 -11.29 -11.56 2.94
CA LEU A 215 -11.04 -11.03 4.29
C LEU A 215 -10.35 -12.08 5.17
N GLN A 216 -10.82 -13.32 5.12
CA GLN A 216 -10.27 -14.46 5.88
C GLN A 216 -8.93 -14.98 5.34
N LEU A 217 -8.60 -14.67 4.09
CA LEU A 217 -7.38 -15.14 3.44
C LEU A 217 -6.16 -14.64 4.21
N ASP A 218 -5.36 -15.60 4.67
CA ASP A 218 -4.07 -15.33 5.28
C ASP A 218 -3.02 -15.07 4.19
N MET A 219 -2.19 -14.04 4.38
CA MET A 219 -1.19 -13.57 3.40
C MET A 219 0.21 -13.60 3.98
#